data_AF-A0A0G2ETB0-F1
#
_entry.id   AF-A0A0G2ETB0-F1
#
_cell.length_a   1.000
_cell.length_b   1.000
_cell.length_c   1.000
_cell.angle_alpha   90.00
_cell.angle_beta   90.00
_cell.angle_gamma   90.00
#
_symmetry.space_group_name_H-M   'P 1'
#
loop_
_entity.id
_entity.type
_entity.pdbx_description
1 polymer ?
#
loop_
_entity_poly.entity_id
_entity_poly.type
_entity_poly.pdbx_seq_one_letter_code
_entity_poly.pdbx_strand_id
1 'polypeptide(L)'
;MEDVLSLVADFFAGVNHLLPLYHEETFMKQLYENASGASESAGWLASINTVLALGHISRMRGTFIPQEQEKEAWKYMKNAMAIQSELPALDFDLLSVQALIGMTIFLLITSCNSQMPSMMLATAIRVAQGIGLHINCADDDPRTSEIDKEQRRRVFWIAYIFDRDLRTGRAPVQSDTDTSVPLPSTRPPAGFDRDPTPAGHFGAFNLFRARARFAQLQSAIYKRLYSDAAWARPRGAVIAAVEELDRDLESWR
;
A
#
# COMPACT_ATOMS: atom_id res chain seq x y z
N MET A 1 14.53 -15.85 17.30
CA MET A 1 14.33 -15.98 15.83
C MET A 1 12.99 -16.65 15.53
N GLU A 2 12.61 -17.71 16.24
CA GLU A 2 11.32 -18.39 16.06
C GLU A 2 10.11 -17.44 16.21
N ASP A 3 10.08 -16.59 17.23
CA ASP A 3 9.00 -15.59 17.41
C ASP A 3 8.92 -14.57 16.25
N VAL A 4 10.07 -14.13 15.73
CA VAL A 4 10.16 -13.18 14.59
C VAL A 4 9.59 -13.84 13.33
N LEU A 5 10.03 -15.07 13.02
CA LEU A 5 9.54 -15.82 11.86
C LEU A 5 8.04 -16.08 11.96
N SER A 6 7.55 -16.39 13.16
CA SER A 6 6.12 -16.59 13.40
C SER A 6 5.31 -15.31 13.14
N LEU A 7 5.75 -14.15 13.63
CA LEU A 7 5.08 -12.87 13.38
C LEU A 7 5.12 -12.47 11.90
N VAL A 8 6.24 -12.69 11.22
CA VAL A 8 6.38 -12.44 9.78
C VAL A 8 5.41 -13.32 8.99
N ALA A 9 5.29 -14.61 9.34
CA ALA A 9 4.31 -15.50 8.72
C ALA A 9 2.86 -15.02 8.92
N ASP A 10 2.51 -14.56 10.13
CA ASP A 10 1.18 -14.01 10.40
C ASP A 10 0.90 -12.74 9.58
N PHE A 11 1.90 -11.86 9.41
CA PHE A 11 1.79 -10.69 8.53
C PHE A 11 1.51 -11.09 7.07
N PHE A 12 2.25 -12.06 6.54
CA PHE A 12 2.08 -12.53 5.16
C PHE A 12 0.72 -13.21 4.93
N ALA A 13 0.26 -14.00 5.90
CA ALA A 13 -1.05 -14.64 5.87
C ALA A 13 -2.24 -13.68 6.12
N GLY A 14 -1.99 -12.52 6.75
CA GLY A 14 -3.00 -11.54 7.12
C GLY A 14 -2.96 -10.28 6.25
N VAL A 15 -2.33 -9.22 6.78
CA VAL A 15 -2.34 -7.90 6.14
C VAL A 15 -1.75 -7.93 4.72
N ASN A 16 -0.62 -8.62 4.50
CA ASN A 16 0.02 -8.65 3.18
C ASN A 16 -0.80 -9.43 2.14
N HIS A 17 -1.61 -10.40 2.58
CA HIS A 17 -2.49 -11.15 1.69
C HIS A 17 -3.56 -10.23 1.06
N LEU A 18 -4.08 -9.27 1.82
CA LEU A 18 -5.07 -8.30 1.33
C LEU A 18 -4.43 -7.13 0.57
N LEU A 19 -3.26 -6.70 1.03
CA LEU A 19 -2.51 -5.57 0.50
C LEU A 19 -1.08 -6.04 0.27
N PRO A 20 -0.72 -6.51 -0.95
CA PRO A 20 0.57 -7.14 -1.25
C PRO A 20 1.70 -6.10 -1.25
N LEU A 21 2.01 -5.62 -0.05
CA LEU A 21 2.93 -4.54 0.23
C LEU A 21 4.37 -4.98 0.07
N TYR A 22 4.67 -6.25 0.38
CA TYR A 22 5.97 -6.90 0.16
C TYR A 22 5.80 -8.19 -0.64
N HIS A 23 6.83 -8.54 -1.40
CA HIS A 23 6.98 -9.85 -2.00
C HIS A 23 7.65 -10.79 -0.99
N GLU A 24 6.96 -11.86 -0.63
CA GLU A 24 7.33 -12.72 0.50
C GLU A 24 8.70 -13.38 0.32
N GLU A 25 8.98 -13.94 -0.86
CA GLU A 25 10.24 -14.68 -1.08
C GLU A 25 11.46 -13.78 -0.96
N THR A 26 11.41 -12.59 -1.54
CA THR A 26 12.50 -11.62 -1.48
C THR A 26 12.66 -11.07 -0.06
N PHE A 27 11.56 -10.84 0.65
CA PHE A 27 11.60 -10.38 2.03
C PHE A 27 12.20 -11.44 2.95
N MET A 28 11.78 -12.70 2.82
CA MET A 28 12.32 -13.80 3.62
C MET A 28 13.79 -14.07 3.33
N LYS A 29 14.19 -13.99 2.05
CA LYS A 29 15.61 -14.10 1.67
C LYS A 29 16.45 -13.03 2.39
N GLN A 30 16.02 -11.77 2.33
CA GLN A 30 16.72 -10.66 3.00
C GLN A 30 16.73 -10.82 4.53
N LEU A 31 15.65 -11.34 5.12
CA LEU A 31 15.59 -11.65 6.55
C LEU A 31 16.65 -12.67 6.97
N TYR A 32 16.81 -13.75 6.21
CA TYR A 32 17.83 -14.76 6.50
C TYR A 32 19.26 -14.25 6.27
N GLU A 33 19.48 -13.43 5.24
CA GLU A 33 20.78 -12.81 4.97
C GLU A 33 21.20 -11.87 6.11
N ASN A 34 20.28 -11.02 6.59
CA ASN A 34 20.57 -10.09 7.69
C ASN A 34 20.74 -10.82 9.04
N ALA A 35 20.00 -11.90 9.27
CA ALA A 35 20.22 -12.77 10.42
C ALA A 35 21.62 -13.42 10.46
N SER A 36 22.27 -13.55 9.30
CA SER A 36 23.63 -14.09 9.18
C SER A 36 24.75 -13.05 9.30
N GLY A 37 24.42 -11.79 9.61
CA GLY A 37 25.39 -10.72 9.86
C GLY A 37 25.65 -9.76 8.69
N ALA A 38 24.74 -9.70 7.71
CA ALA A 38 24.78 -8.67 6.67
C ALA A 38 24.47 -7.27 7.22
N SER A 39 24.91 -6.22 6.51
CA SER A 39 24.64 -4.83 6.89
C SER A 39 23.16 -4.49 6.68
N GLU A 40 22.50 -4.01 7.73
CA GLU A 40 21.08 -3.64 7.68
C GLU A 40 20.93 -2.19 7.20
N SER A 41 20.15 -1.98 6.13
CA SER A 41 19.77 -0.62 5.73
C SER A 41 18.67 -0.10 6.65
N ALA A 42 18.60 1.22 6.84
CA ALA A 42 17.54 1.80 7.66
C ALA A 42 16.14 1.59 7.04
N GLY A 43 16.01 1.56 5.71
CA GLY A 43 14.77 1.17 5.03
C GLY A 43 14.34 -0.27 5.35
N TRP A 44 15.30 -1.22 5.40
CA TRP A 44 15.06 -2.58 5.86
C TRP A 44 14.63 -2.63 7.32
N LEU A 45 15.35 -1.94 8.21
CA LEU A 45 15.04 -1.92 9.64
C LEU A 45 13.64 -1.34 9.92
N ALA A 46 13.27 -0.26 9.24
CA ALA A 46 11.93 0.30 9.31
C ALA A 46 10.89 -0.73 8.83
N SER A 47 11.15 -1.38 7.67
CA SER A 47 10.24 -2.38 7.09
C SER A 47 10.02 -3.58 8.00
N ILE A 48 11.08 -4.20 8.54
CA ILE A 48 10.93 -5.37 9.41
C ILE A 48 10.19 -5.04 10.70
N ASN A 49 10.45 -3.87 11.31
CA ASN A 49 9.70 -3.43 12.48
C ASN A 49 8.22 -3.18 12.16
N THR A 50 7.92 -2.58 11.00
CA THR A 50 6.54 -2.41 10.54
C THR A 50 5.86 -3.76 10.29
N VAL A 51 6.56 -4.73 9.69
CA VAL A 51 6.07 -6.10 9.46
C VAL A 51 5.78 -6.81 10.79
N LEU A 52 6.66 -6.71 11.77
CA LEU A 52 6.45 -7.32 13.10
C LEU A 52 5.25 -6.70 13.83
N ALA A 53 5.10 -5.37 13.76
CA ALA A 53 3.95 -4.68 14.32
C ALA A 53 2.63 -5.16 13.66
N LEU A 54 2.59 -5.24 12.33
CA LEU A 54 1.42 -5.72 11.59
C LEU A 54 1.20 -7.24 11.72
N GLY A 55 2.23 -8.01 12.02
CA GLY A 55 2.13 -9.43 12.37
C GLY A 55 1.35 -9.62 13.67
N HIS A 56 1.60 -8.79 14.68
CA HIS A 56 0.78 -8.75 15.89
C HIS A 56 -0.68 -8.40 15.59
N ILE A 57 -0.92 -7.43 14.70
CA ILE A 57 -2.28 -7.07 14.24
C ILE A 57 -2.96 -8.25 13.53
N SER A 58 -2.22 -8.99 12.69
CA SER A 58 -2.75 -10.12 11.91
C SER A 58 -3.17 -11.30 12.80
N ARG A 59 -2.58 -11.45 13.99
CA ARG A 59 -3.01 -12.45 15.00
C ARG A 59 -4.34 -12.12 15.65
N MET A 60 -4.81 -10.88 15.55
CA MET A 60 -6.02 -10.41 16.23
C MET A 60 -7.26 -10.97 15.52
N ARG A 61 -7.73 -12.13 15.99
CA ARG A 61 -8.98 -12.75 15.52
C ARG A 61 -10.17 -12.15 16.28
N GLY A 62 -10.69 -11.00 15.83
CA GLY A 62 -11.91 -10.41 16.38
C GLY A 62 -11.96 -8.89 16.30
N THR A 63 -13.08 -8.30 16.74
CA THR A 63 -13.30 -6.84 16.76
C THR A 63 -12.65 -6.13 17.95
N PHE A 64 -12.03 -6.88 18.86
CA PHE A 64 -11.41 -6.34 20.08
C PHE A 64 -9.93 -6.68 20.13
N ILE A 65 -9.11 -5.65 20.34
CA ILE A 65 -7.66 -5.77 20.45
C ILE A 65 -7.30 -5.95 21.94
N PRO A 66 -6.69 -7.09 22.35
CA PRO A 66 -6.17 -7.22 23.71
C PRO A 66 -5.08 -6.18 23.96
N GLN A 67 -5.21 -5.40 25.03
CA GLN A 67 -4.34 -4.27 25.35
C GLN A 67 -2.84 -4.66 25.41
N GLU A 68 -2.52 -5.88 25.84
CA GLU A 68 -1.14 -6.38 25.90
C GLU A 68 -0.55 -6.61 24.49
N GLN A 69 -1.31 -7.20 23.57
CA GLN A 69 -0.85 -7.40 22.20
C GLN A 69 -0.72 -6.08 21.44
N GLU A 70 -1.64 -5.14 21.68
CA GLU A 70 -1.52 -3.78 21.13
C GLU A 70 -0.23 -3.12 21.59
N LYS A 71 0.09 -3.25 22.88
CA LYS A 71 1.31 -2.68 23.47
C LYS A 71 2.57 -3.25 22.83
N GLU A 72 2.63 -4.56 22.59
CA GLU A 72 3.76 -5.18 21.89
C GLU A 72 3.87 -4.68 20.43
N ALA A 73 2.75 -4.61 19.71
CA ALA A 73 2.73 -4.11 18.34
C ALA A 73 3.24 -2.65 18.25
N TRP A 74 2.82 -1.80 19.20
CA TRP A 74 3.30 -0.42 19.31
C TRP A 74 4.79 -0.29 19.60
N LYS A 75 5.45 -1.26 20.25
CA LYS A 75 6.90 -1.21 20.47
C LYS A 75 7.65 -1.24 19.14
N TYR A 76 7.32 -2.20 18.28
CA TYR A 76 7.90 -2.31 16.95
C TYR A 76 7.55 -1.10 16.08
N MET A 77 6.30 -0.64 16.13
CA MET A 77 5.89 0.54 15.39
C MET A 77 6.67 1.81 15.78
N LYS A 78 6.89 2.03 17.08
CA LYS A 78 7.70 3.16 17.58
C LYS A 78 9.14 3.07 17.08
N ASN A 79 9.72 1.87 17.05
CA ASN A 79 11.06 1.67 16.50
C ASN A 79 11.10 2.03 15.01
N ALA A 80 10.13 1.56 14.23
CA ALA A 80 10.03 1.89 12.81
C ALA A 80 9.92 3.41 12.58
N MET A 81 9.08 4.11 13.35
CA MET A 81 8.92 5.57 13.27
C MET A 81 10.21 6.32 13.62
N ALA A 82 10.95 5.87 14.64
CA ALA A 82 12.21 6.47 15.05
C ALA A 82 13.25 6.37 13.91
N ILE A 83 13.43 5.17 13.36
CA ILE A 83 14.34 4.92 12.23
C ILE A 83 13.97 5.79 11.02
N GLN A 84 12.69 5.85 10.69
CA GLN A 84 12.19 6.65 9.57
C GLN A 84 12.43 8.16 9.76
N SER A 85 12.40 8.65 11.01
CA SER A 85 12.63 10.07 11.32
C SER A 85 14.10 10.49 11.21
N GLU A 86 15.02 9.52 11.34
CA GLU A 86 16.47 9.75 11.23
C GLU A 86 16.99 9.58 9.79
N LEU A 87 16.19 9.01 8.89
CA LEU A 87 16.61 8.75 7.52
C LEU A 87 16.70 10.06 6.70
N PRO A 88 17.86 10.38 6.11
CA PRO A 88 17.97 11.48 5.17
C PRO A 88 17.07 11.25 3.95
N ALA A 89 16.45 12.31 3.45
CA ALA A 89 15.49 12.19 2.35
C ALA A 89 16.09 11.64 1.04
N LEU A 90 17.40 11.75 0.86
CA LEU A 90 18.13 11.21 -0.30
C LEU A 90 18.34 9.69 -0.25
N ASP A 91 18.18 9.08 0.93
CA ASP A 91 18.44 7.66 1.15
C ASP A 91 17.15 6.83 1.10
N PHE A 92 16.01 7.45 0.77
CA PHE A 92 14.75 6.73 0.63
C PHE A 92 14.82 5.75 -0.55
N ASP A 93 14.45 4.51 -0.26
CA ASP A 93 14.33 3.41 -1.21
C ASP A 93 12.90 2.83 -1.21
N LEU A 94 12.69 1.76 -1.97
CA LEU A 94 11.39 1.09 -2.02
C LEU A 94 10.93 0.60 -0.65
N LEU A 95 11.85 0.05 0.16
CA LEU A 95 11.58 -0.41 1.52
C LEU A 95 11.13 0.74 2.43
N SER A 96 11.74 1.91 2.29
CA SER A 96 11.32 3.11 3.03
C SER A 96 9.87 3.50 2.71
N VAL A 97 9.47 3.44 1.44
CA VAL A 97 8.07 3.69 1.03
C VAL A 97 7.15 2.62 1.60
N GLN A 98 7.54 1.35 1.52
CA GLN A 98 6.75 0.23 2.04
C GLN A 98 6.58 0.34 3.56
N ALA A 99 7.62 0.71 4.30
CA ALA A 99 7.56 0.97 5.72
C ALA A 99 6.56 2.10 6.05
N LEU A 100 6.65 3.25 5.37
CA LEU A 100 5.72 4.38 5.55
C LEU A 100 4.25 4.00 5.26
N ILE A 101 4.00 3.20 4.22
CA ILE A 101 2.65 2.68 3.93
C ILE A 101 2.21 1.72 5.04
N GLY A 102 3.06 0.82 5.50
CA GLY A 102 2.73 -0.10 6.59
C GLY A 102 2.48 0.63 7.92
N MET A 103 3.20 1.72 8.21
CA MET A 103 2.90 2.61 9.34
C MET A 103 1.52 3.27 9.19
N THR A 104 1.18 3.73 7.98
CA THR A 104 -0.18 4.23 7.67
C THR A 104 -1.24 3.17 7.99
N ILE A 105 -1.06 1.94 7.51
CA ILE A 105 -1.99 0.83 7.74
C ILE A 105 -2.14 0.56 9.24
N PHE A 106 -1.04 0.49 9.96
CA PHE A 106 -1.06 0.27 11.42
C PHE A 106 -1.85 1.35 12.15
N LEU A 107 -1.60 2.63 11.81
CA LEU A 107 -2.29 3.76 12.41
C LEU A 107 -3.79 3.78 12.08
N LEU A 108 -4.19 3.34 10.89
CA LEU A 108 -5.61 3.20 10.54
C LEU A 108 -6.33 2.16 11.40
N ILE A 109 -5.65 1.07 11.76
CA ILE A 109 -6.24 -0.03 12.52
C ILE A 109 -6.29 0.30 14.02
N THR A 110 -5.26 0.97 14.53
CA THR A 110 -5.05 1.16 15.98
C THR A 110 -5.42 2.54 16.50
N SER A 111 -5.45 3.57 15.64
CA SER A 111 -5.73 4.93 16.06
C SER A 111 -7.15 5.36 15.71
N CYS A 112 -7.83 6.00 16.66
CA CYS A 112 -9.08 6.72 16.38
C CYS A 112 -8.85 8.07 15.67
N ASN A 113 -7.60 8.50 15.49
CA ASN A 113 -7.27 9.79 14.88
C ASN A 113 -7.08 9.66 13.37
N SER A 114 -8.03 10.18 12.59
CA SER A 114 -7.97 10.14 11.11
C SER A 114 -6.91 11.06 10.49
N GLN A 115 -6.33 11.99 11.25
CA GLN A 115 -5.33 12.95 10.76
C GLN A 115 -3.95 12.31 10.59
N MET A 116 -3.51 11.55 11.59
CA MET A 116 -2.16 11.00 11.63
C MET A 116 -1.88 10.00 10.49
N PRO A 117 -2.75 9.01 10.20
CA PRO A 117 -2.59 8.15 9.03
C PRO A 117 -2.61 8.94 7.71
N SER A 118 -3.45 9.98 7.61
CA SER A 118 -3.54 10.82 6.41
C SER A 118 -2.23 11.58 6.14
N MET A 119 -1.59 12.11 7.18
CA MET A 119 -0.28 12.76 7.06
C MET A 119 0.84 11.76 6.72
N MET A 120 0.83 10.59 7.37
CA MET A 120 1.80 9.52 7.09
C MET A 120 1.71 9.06 5.63
N LEU A 121 0.48 8.88 5.13
CA LEU A 121 0.24 8.52 3.75
C LEU A 121 0.73 9.60 2.77
N ALA A 122 0.47 10.88 3.06
CA ALA A 122 0.95 11.97 2.23
C ALA A 122 2.49 11.98 2.13
N THR A 123 3.18 11.70 3.24
CA THR A 123 4.64 11.50 3.23
C THR A 123 5.03 10.30 2.37
N ALA A 124 4.39 9.15 2.55
CA ALA A 124 4.64 7.95 1.75
C ALA A 124 4.51 8.21 0.24
N ILE A 125 3.47 8.94 -0.16
CA ILE A 125 3.21 9.34 -1.56
C ILE A 125 4.33 10.25 -2.08
N ARG A 126 4.75 11.25 -1.29
CA ARG A 126 5.85 12.15 -1.69
C ARG A 126 7.16 11.41 -1.86
N VAL A 127 7.48 10.48 -0.97
CA VAL A 127 8.69 9.65 -1.07
C VAL A 127 8.59 8.71 -2.28
N ALA A 128 7.44 8.07 -2.49
CA ALA A 128 7.17 7.24 -3.66
C ALA A 128 7.35 8.01 -4.98
N GLN A 129 6.90 9.26 -5.02
CA GLN A 129 7.13 10.16 -6.15
C GLN A 129 8.61 10.47 -6.33
N GLY A 130 9.33 10.79 -5.25
CA GLY A 130 10.76 11.09 -5.25
C GLY A 130 11.63 9.97 -5.83
N ILE A 131 11.29 8.72 -5.55
CA ILE A 131 11.99 7.54 -6.11
C ILE A 131 11.43 7.05 -7.46
N GLY A 132 10.44 7.77 -8.01
CA GLY A 132 9.90 7.51 -9.35
C GLY A 132 8.80 6.46 -9.46
N LEU A 133 8.12 6.05 -8.37
CA LEU A 133 7.09 4.99 -8.44
C LEU A 133 5.83 5.36 -9.24
N HIS A 134 5.60 6.65 -9.50
CA HIS A 134 4.48 7.16 -10.29
C HIS A 134 4.70 7.01 -11.81
N ILE A 135 5.91 6.65 -12.23
CA ILE A 135 6.29 6.45 -13.62
C ILE A 135 6.38 4.94 -13.86
N ASN A 136 5.75 4.45 -14.94
CA ASN A 136 5.88 3.05 -15.29
C ASN A 136 7.34 2.71 -15.57
N CYS A 137 7.83 1.63 -14.96
CA CYS A 137 9.11 1.07 -15.35
C CYS A 137 8.94 0.46 -16.75
N ALA A 138 9.84 0.76 -17.68
CA ALA A 138 9.74 0.23 -19.04
C ALA A 138 9.76 -1.31 -18.99
N ASP A 139 8.82 -1.95 -19.68
CA ASP A 139 8.69 -3.41 -19.69
C ASP A 139 9.97 -4.08 -20.23
N ASP A 140 10.70 -3.39 -21.12
CA ASP A 140 11.96 -3.87 -21.70
C ASP A 140 13.23 -3.45 -20.93
N ASP A 141 13.16 -2.81 -19.75
CA ASP A 141 14.38 -2.46 -19.00
C ASP A 141 15.06 -3.73 -18.46
N PRO A 142 16.24 -4.11 -18.96
CA PRO A 142 16.92 -5.35 -18.55
C PRO A 142 17.52 -5.25 -17.15
N ARG A 143 17.57 -4.05 -16.55
CA ARG A 143 18.17 -3.81 -15.23
C ARG A 143 17.20 -4.07 -14.08
N THR A 144 15.91 -4.23 -14.36
CA THR A 144 14.87 -4.40 -13.34
C THR A 144 14.16 -5.73 -13.56
N SER A 145 14.15 -6.59 -12.55
CA SER A 145 13.46 -7.88 -12.65
C SER A 145 11.94 -7.69 -12.75
N GLU A 146 11.23 -8.65 -13.34
CA GLU A 146 9.76 -8.62 -13.39
C GLU A 146 9.11 -8.58 -11.99
N ILE A 147 9.77 -9.21 -11.01
CA ILE A 147 9.34 -9.17 -9.60
C ILE A 147 9.44 -7.74 -9.06
N ASP A 148 10.56 -7.05 -9.31
CA ASP A 148 10.75 -5.67 -8.84
C ASP A 148 9.79 -4.69 -9.53
N LYS A 149 9.54 -4.88 -10.84
CA LYS A 149 8.56 -4.07 -11.59
C LYS A 149 7.16 -4.23 -11.00
N GLU A 150 6.71 -5.46 -10.77
CA GLU A 150 5.41 -5.73 -10.17
C GLU A 150 5.34 -5.25 -8.72
N GLN A 151 6.41 -5.38 -7.93
CA GLN A 151 6.45 -4.87 -6.55
C GLN A 151 6.29 -3.35 -6.51
N ARG A 152 7.04 -2.62 -7.34
CA ARG A 152 6.93 -1.16 -7.47
C ARG A 152 5.51 -0.73 -7.86
N ARG A 153 4.91 -1.45 -8.82
CA ARG A 153 3.53 -1.24 -9.26
C ARG A 153 2.54 -1.44 -8.12
N ARG A 154 2.64 -2.54 -7.37
CA ARG A 154 1.75 -2.83 -6.22
C ARG A 154 1.87 -1.77 -5.13
N VAL A 155 3.09 -1.37 -4.78
CA VAL A 155 3.35 -0.32 -3.77
C VAL A 155 2.71 1.01 -4.18
N PHE A 156 2.87 1.42 -5.44
CA PHE A 156 2.17 2.59 -5.99
C PHE A 156 0.65 2.48 -5.84
N TRP A 157 0.06 1.36 -6.27
CA TRP A 157 -1.39 1.18 -6.22
C TRP A 157 -1.97 1.10 -4.80
N ILE A 158 -1.23 0.54 -3.84
CA ILE A 158 -1.64 0.56 -2.42
C ILE A 158 -1.76 2.00 -1.93
N ALA A 159 -0.74 2.82 -2.19
CA ALA A 159 -0.78 4.25 -1.82
C ALA A 159 -1.91 4.99 -2.55
N TYR A 160 -2.13 4.70 -3.83
CA TYR A 160 -3.23 5.24 -4.63
C TYR A 160 -4.61 4.93 -4.06
N ILE A 161 -4.85 3.66 -3.70
CA ILE A 161 -6.11 3.23 -3.08
C ILE A 161 -6.35 3.98 -1.77
N PHE A 162 -5.35 4.02 -0.87
CA PHE A 162 -5.52 4.71 0.40
C PHE A 162 -5.71 6.23 0.26
N ASP A 163 -5.08 6.87 -0.74
CA ASP A 163 -5.27 8.30 -1.00
C ASP A 163 -6.71 8.61 -1.44
N ARG A 164 -7.46 7.60 -1.92
CA ARG A 164 -8.88 7.72 -2.26
C ARG A 164 -9.79 7.32 -1.09
N ASP A 165 -9.45 6.27 -0.35
CA ASP A 165 -10.25 5.76 0.75
C ASP A 165 -10.19 6.65 2.01
N LEU A 166 -9.06 7.31 2.27
CA LEU A 166 -8.88 8.17 3.46
C LEU A 166 -9.37 9.61 3.29
N ARG A 167 -10.20 9.86 2.28
CA ARG A 167 -10.68 11.20 1.94
C ARG A 167 -11.83 11.61 2.86
N THR A 168 -11.48 12.11 4.04
CA THR A 168 -12.39 12.85 4.92
C THR A 168 -12.57 14.30 4.43
N GLY A 169 -13.02 14.47 3.18
CA GLY A 169 -13.24 15.78 2.56
C GLY A 169 -12.01 16.45 1.97
N ARG A 170 -10.89 15.73 1.82
CA ARG A 170 -9.65 16.24 1.22
C ARG A 170 -9.54 15.97 -0.27
N ALA A 171 -8.84 16.87 -0.96
CA ALA A 171 -8.37 16.63 -2.32
C ALA A 171 -7.32 15.50 -2.32
N PRO A 172 -7.34 14.59 -3.29
CA PRO A 172 -6.30 13.58 -3.42
C PRO A 172 -4.93 14.20 -3.66
N VAL A 173 -3.88 13.58 -3.12
CA VAL A 173 -2.49 14.04 -3.31
C VAL A 173 -1.95 13.59 -4.68
N GLN A 174 -2.34 12.41 -5.14
CA GLN A 174 -1.86 11.84 -6.39
C GLN A 174 -2.68 12.31 -7.59
N SER A 175 -1.98 12.83 -8.59
CA SER A 175 -2.57 13.29 -9.85
C SER A 175 -2.61 12.16 -10.88
N ASP A 176 -3.80 11.85 -11.41
CA ASP A 176 -3.92 10.82 -12.46
C ASP A 176 -3.29 11.25 -13.79
N THR A 177 -3.04 12.54 -14.03
CA THR A 177 -2.39 13.01 -15.27
C THR A 177 -0.88 12.83 -15.24
N ASP A 178 -0.31 12.75 -14.03
CA ASP A 178 1.13 12.64 -13.81
C ASP A 178 1.54 11.21 -13.43
N THR A 179 0.66 10.24 -13.67
CA THR A 179 0.87 8.82 -13.37
C THR A 179 0.80 8.01 -14.65
N SER A 180 1.77 7.13 -14.88
CA SER A 180 1.75 6.18 -16.02
C SER A 180 1.71 4.71 -15.61
N VAL A 181 1.61 4.42 -14.31
CA VAL A 181 1.64 3.06 -13.77
C VAL A 181 0.40 2.25 -14.21
N PRO A 182 0.58 1.14 -14.94
CA PRO A 182 -0.54 0.29 -15.33
C PRO A 182 -1.12 -0.44 -14.11
N LEU A 183 -2.38 -0.86 -14.19
CA LEU A 183 -3.02 -1.66 -13.16
C LEU A 183 -2.19 -2.93 -12.81
N PRO A 184 -2.22 -3.42 -11.55
CA PRO A 184 -1.48 -4.61 -11.12
C PRO A 184 -1.73 -5.81 -12.03
N SER A 185 -0.70 -6.64 -12.28
CA SER A 185 -0.79 -7.72 -13.27
C SER A 185 -1.95 -8.69 -12.96
N THR A 186 -2.66 -9.13 -13.99
CA THR A 186 -3.65 -10.22 -13.87
C THR A 186 -3.01 -11.59 -13.73
N ARG A 187 -1.74 -11.71 -14.12
CA ARG A 187 -0.88 -12.89 -13.99
C ARG A 187 0.47 -12.42 -13.48
N PRO A 188 0.61 -12.16 -12.18
CA PRO A 188 1.88 -11.70 -11.64
C PRO A 188 2.95 -12.80 -11.70
N PRO A 189 4.24 -12.44 -11.57
CA PRO A 189 5.32 -13.40 -11.46
C PRO A 189 5.13 -14.40 -10.30
N ALA A 190 5.85 -15.52 -10.36
CA ALA A 190 5.87 -16.51 -9.28
C ALA A 190 6.21 -15.86 -7.92
N GLY A 191 5.60 -16.34 -6.84
CA GLY A 191 5.77 -15.79 -5.49
C GLY A 191 4.74 -14.73 -5.09
N PHE A 192 4.01 -14.14 -6.04
CA PHE A 192 2.87 -13.26 -5.76
C PHE A 192 1.52 -13.98 -5.62
N ASP A 193 1.47 -15.26 -6.02
CA ASP A 193 0.26 -16.06 -6.24
C ASP A 193 0.30 -17.39 -5.46
N ARG A 194 1.01 -17.47 -4.33
CA ARG A 194 1.34 -18.76 -3.64
C ARG A 194 0.16 -19.58 -3.10
N ASP A 195 -1.08 -19.10 -3.19
CA ASP A 195 -2.28 -19.88 -2.89
C ASP A 195 -2.95 -20.35 -4.18
N PRO A 196 -3.59 -21.55 -4.21
CA PRO A 196 -4.40 -22.01 -5.34
C PRO A 196 -5.56 -21.05 -5.69
N THR A 197 -5.86 -20.12 -4.78
CA THR A 197 -6.49 -18.83 -5.03
C THR A 197 -5.42 -17.74 -4.86
N PRO A 198 -4.82 -17.19 -5.93
CA PRO A 198 -3.73 -16.23 -5.81
C PRO A 198 -4.08 -15.09 -4.86
N ALA A 199 -3.15 -14.54 -4.08
CA ALA A 199 -3.44 -13.64 -2.96
C ALA A 199 -4.45 -12.51 -3.32
N GLY A 200 -5.45 -12.29 -2.47
CA GLY A 200 -6.56 -11.39 -2.76
C GLY A 200 -7.53 -11.90 -3.82
N HIS A 201 -7.42 -13.15 -4.28
CA HIS A 201 -8.39 -13.76 -5.18
C HIS A 201 -9.45 -14.56 -4.43
N PHE A 202 -10.72 -14.22 -4.61
CA PHE A 202 -11.82 -15.10 -4.22
C PHE A 202 -12.19 -15.96 -5.44
N GLY A 203 -11.58 -17.14 -5.54
CA GLY A 203 -11.66 -17.94 -6.77
C GLY A 203 -10.86 -17.27 -7.90
N ALA A 204 -11.53 -16.88 -8.99
CA ALA A 204 -10.90 -16.17 -10.11
C ALA A 204 -10.83 -14.63 -9.93
N PHE A 205 -11.38 -14.09 -8.84
CA PHE A 205 -11.60 -12.64 -8.69
C PHE A 205 -10.46 -11.92 -7.99
N ASN A 206 -9.60 -11.19 -8.72
CA ASN A 206 -8.50 -10.40 -8.16
C ASN A 206 -9.00 -9.13 -7.40
N LEU A 207 -9.17 -9.23 -6.08
CA LEU A 207 -9.65 -8.14 -5.22
C LEU A 207 -8.74 -6.92 -5.26
N PHE A 208 -7.41 -7.11 -5.22
CA PHE A 208 -6.48 -5.98 -5.20
C PHE A 208 -6.57 -5.16 -6.48
N ARG A 209 -6.61 -5.82 -7.64
CA ARG A 209 -6.83 -5.17 -8.94
C ARG A 209 -8.22 -4.54 -9.03
N ALA A 210 -9.26 -5.19 -8.50
CA ALA A 210 -10.61 -4.63 -8.46
C ALA A 210 -10.67 -3.35 -7.60
N ARG A 211 -9.97 -3.33 -6.44
CA ARG A 211 -9.79 -2.16 -5.58
C ARG A 211 -9.04 -1.04 -6.30
N ALA A 212 -7.98 -1.36 -7.04
CA ALA A 212 -7.26 -0.38 -7.86
C ALA A 212 -8.17 0.27 -8.92
N ARG A 213 -8.98 -0.52 -9.63
CA ARG A 213 -9.99 -0.01 -10.57
C ARG A 213 -11.04 0.86 -9.88
N PHE A 214 -11.50 0.43 -8.70
CA PHE A 214 -12.45 1.21 -7.90
C PHE A 214 -11.86 2.57 -7.49
N ALA A 215 -10.59 2.61 -7.11
CA ALA A 215 -9.90 3.85 -6.77
C ALA A 215 -9.83 4.82 -7.96
N GLN A 216 -9.64 4.31 -9.18
CA GLN A 216 -9.72 5.15 -10.39
C GLN A 216 -11.12 5.76 -10.56
N LEU A 217 -12.17 4.96 -10.32
CA LEU A 217 -13.55 5.45 -10.35
C LEU A 217 -13.80 6.50 -9.26
N GLN A 218 -13.34 6.28 -8.02
CA GLN A 218 -13.40 7.28 -6.95
C GLN A 218 -12.69 8.60 -7.33
N SER A 219 -11.57 8.50 -8.07
CA SER A 219 -10.86 9.67 -8.61
C SER A 219 -11.67 10.39 -9.68
N ALA A 220 -12.27 9.66 -10.62
CA ALA A 220 -13.12 10.21 -11.67
C ALA A 220 -14.37 10.90 -11.09
N ILE A 221 -15.05 10.26 -10.13
CA ILE A 221 -16.18 10.83 -9.38
C ILE A 221 -15.77 12.15 -8.75
N TYR A 222 -14.64 12.19 -8.04
CA TYR A 222 -14.16 13.42 -7.43
C TYR A 222 -13.91 14.52 -8.44
N LYS A 223 -13.13 14.24 -9.49
CA LYS A 223 -12.79 15.23 -10.51
C LYS A 223 -14.03 15.80 -11.21
N ARG A 224 -15.04 14.98 -11.45
CA ARG A 224 -16.22 15.36 -12.24
C ARG A 224 -17.34 15.98 -11.42
N LEU A 225 -17.45 15.64 -10.12
CA LEU A 225 -18.59 16.04 -9.28
C LEU A 225 -18.22 16.90 -8.07
N TYR A 226 -17.00 16.81 -7.55
CA TYR A 226 -16.63 17.38 -6.24
C TYR A 226 -15.41 18.32 -6.27
N SER A 227 -14.60 18.29 -7.32
CA SER A 227 -13.47 19.20 -7.49
C SER A 227 -13.93 20.65 -7.65
N ASP A 228 -13.10 21.62 -7.31
CA ASP A 228 -13.42 23.05 -7.51
C ASP A 228 -13.85 23.35 -8.96
N ALA A 229 -13.13 22.77 -9.93
CA ALA A 229 -13.47 22.85 -11.34
C ALA A 229 -14.81 22.18 -11.72
N ALA A 230 -15.26 21.17 -10.96
CA ALA A 230 -16.56 20.53 -11.17
C ALA A 230 -17.72 21.45 -10.78
N TRP A 231 -17.57 22.27 -9.74
CA TRP A 231 -18.59 23.21 -9.29
C TRP A 231 -18.89 24.30 -10.33
N ALA A 232 -17.93 24.62 -11.18
CA ALA A 232 -18.10 25.58 -12.28
C ALA A 232 -18.86 25.01 -13.49
N ARG A 233 -19.19 23.72 -13.52
CA ARG A 233 -19.81 23.08 -14.69
C ARG A 233 -21.31 23.37 -14.79
N PRO A 234 -21.86 23.50 -16.01
CA PRO A 234 -23.29 23.59 -16.22
C PRO A 234 -24.02 22.35 -15.68
N ARG A 235 -25.23 22.53 -15.12
CA ARG A 235 -26.04 21.44 -14.54
C ARG A 235 -26.22 20.24 -15.49
N GLY A 236 -26.46 20.49 -16.78
CA GLY A 236 -26.60 19.42 -17.78
C GLY A 236 -25.34 18.55 -17.92
N ALA A 237 -24.15 19.16 -17.83
CA ALA A 237 -22.87 18.44 -17.89
C ALA A 237 -22.62 17.61 -16.62
N VAL A 238 -23.13 18.08 -15.46
CA VAL A 238 -23.07 17.32 -14.20
C VAL A 238 -23.99 16.10 -14.28
N ILE A 239 -25.22 16.25 -14.78
CA ILE A 239 -26.18 15.14 -14.92
C ILE A 239 -25.61 14.06 -15.85
N ALA A 240 -25.11 14.44 -17.03
CA ALA A 240 -24.48 13.49 -17.96
C ALA A 240 -23.26 12.79 -17.32
N ALA A 241 -22.49 13.52 -16.50
CA ALA A 241 -21.39 12.92 -15.76
C ALA A 241 -21.83 11.90 -14.72
N VAL A 242 -22.92 12.15 -14.01
CA VAL A 242 -23.50 11.19 -13.06
C VAL A 242 -23.93 9.92 -13.79
N GLU A 243 -24.65 10.04 -14.91
CA GLU A 243 -25.11 8.87 -15.69
C GLU A 243 -23.95 8.02 -16.24
N GLU A 244 -22.86 8.65 -16.69
CA GLU A 244 -21.65 7.94 -17.12
C GLU A 244 -20.96 7.23 -15.95
N LEU A 245 -20.79 7.91 -14.82
CA LEU A 245 -20.15 7.34 -13.63
C LEU A 245 -20.97 6.19 -13.04
N ASP A 246 -22.30 6.25 -13.14
CA ASP A 246 -23.20 5.18 -12.69
C ASP A 246 -23.02 3.93 -13.54
N ARG A 247 -22.95 4.07 -14.88
CA ARG A 247 -22.62 2.96 -15.79
C ARG A 247 -21.24 2.37 -15.50
N ASP A 248 -20.24 3.22 -15.27
CA ASP A 248 -18.89 2.77 -14.93
C ASP A 248 -18.89 1.97 -13.62
N LEU A 249 -19.66 2.42 -12.60
CA LEU A 249 -19.83 1.75 -11.32
C LEU A 249 -20.56 0.40 -11.47
N GLU A 250 -21.62 0.35 -12.27
CA GLU A 250 -22.34 -0.89 -12.59
C GLU A 250 -21.42 -1.90 -13.29
N SER A 251 -20.56 -1.45 -14.20
CA SER A 251 -19.61 -2.30 -14.91
C SER A 251 -18.46 -2.84 -14.02
N TRP A 252 -18.20 -2.15 -12.91
CA TRP A 252 -17.17 -2.53 -11.95
C TRP A 252 -17.67 -3.61 -10.97
N ARG A 253 -18.97 -3.58 -10.64
CA ARG A 253 -19.63 -4.49 -9.70
C ARG A 253 -19.67 -5.93 -10.20
#